data_AF-A0A1X7SE94-F1
#
_entry.id   AF-A0A1X7SE94-F1
#
_cell.length_a   1.000
_cell.length_b   1.000
_cell.length_c   1.000
_cell.angle_alpha   90.00
_cell.angle_beta   90.00
_cell.angle_gamma   90.00
#
_symmetry.space_group_name_H-M   'P 1'
#
loop_
_entity.id
_entity.type
_entity.pdbx_description
1 polymer ?
#
loop_
_entity_poly.entity_id
_entity_poly.type
_entity_poly.pdbx_seq_one_letter_code
_entity_poly.pdbx_strand_id
1 'polypeptide(L)'
;MSTIHSHLMKHSIDDDAPSPSLYCIGTRGDKLKAKSQKDQVKRQVQSLYEEKEFSDLIEDVLIIDNTTSGKGENEDPSITKLCEAIDGFIKKLVFPTPVNWVLFRKILQELKQNVISVSDAIAIGEACHIPAAVVPEVLKFYHELGAMLYYPQIEGLRNKVILNPKWFVGVIGKVFPLEEGWGGRKRWSLLQNYGVLVQPLYQEVWQSSGIDPEEIIELLVHFCLAAEVKTDLYDSRFKQYFLPAVLQGYTDDPNEVRPGYELRASPVHITFSTSHGYVPPGFFTRLATTVATNANVEFNFDNVYTAPATPGFLDRLAIAMKY
;
A
#
# COMPACT_ATOMS: atom_id res chain seq x y z
N MET A 1 10.84 -14.69 6.46
CA MET A 1 9.40 -14.33 6.44
C MET A 1 9.21 -13.11 5.56
N SER A 2 8.32 -13.17 4.57
CA SER A 2 7.98 -12.02 3.73
C SER A 2 6.86 -11.22 4.41
N THR A 3 7.22 -10.14 5.09
CA THR A 3 6.30 -9.17 5.69
C THR A 3 6.01 -8.06 4.69
N ILE A 4 5.12 -7.12 5.00
CA ILE A 4 4.89 -5.93 4.16
C ILE A 4 6.13 -5.01 4.11
N HIS A 5 7.23 -5.38 4.77
CA HIS A 5 8.55 -4.72 4.72
C HIS A 5 9.63 -5.58 4.03
N SER A 6 9.27 -6.77 3.53
CA SER A 6 10.20 -7.75 2.95
C SER A 6 10.85 -7.37 1.63
N HIS A 7 10.41 -6.28 1.01
CA HIS A 7 11.09 -5.72 -0.18
C HIS A 7 12.52 -5.25 0.12
N LEU A 8 12.93 -5.24 1.40
CA LEU A 8 14.30 -4.99 1.86
C LEU A 8 15.09 -6.27 2.19
N MET A 9 14.47 -7.46 2.12
CA MET A 9 15.12 -8.74 2.40
C MET A 9 15.44 -9.47 1.10
N LYS A 10 16.73 -9.70 0.83
CA LYS A 10 17.17 -10.59 -0.25
C LYS A 10 16.82 -12.03 0.13
N HIS A 11 15.92 -12.65 -0.61
CA HIS A 11 15.69 -14.08 -0.50
C HIS A 11 16.93 -14.83 -1.03
N SER A 12 17.67 -15.50 -0.15
CA SER A 12 18.59 -16.56 -0.56
C SER A 12 17.78 -17.82 -0.86
N ILE A 13 18.08 -18.45 -1.99
CA ILE A 13 17.44 -19.68 -2.49
C ILE A 13 17.66 -20.87 -1.52
N ASP A 14 18.57 -20.74 -0.56
CA ASP A 14 18.92 -21.77 0.44
C ASP A 14 18.18 -21.65 1.79
N ASP A 15 17.22 -20.73 1.95
CA ASP A 15 16.45 -20.65 3.20
C ASP A 15 15.31 -21.70 3.23
N ASP A 16 15.38 -22.63 4.19
CA ASP A 16 14.32 -23.57 4.62
C ASP A 16 13.02 -22.86 5.11
N ALA A 17 12.87 -21.56 4.86
CA ALA A 17 11.70 -20.79 5.24
C ALA A 17 10.52 -21.17 4.33
N PRO A 18 9.39 -21.67 4.89
CA PRO A 18 8.26 -22.08 4.08
C PRO A 18 7.73 -20.91 3.24
N SER A 19 7.66 -21.12 1.93
CA SER A 19 6.96 -20.22 1.01
C SER A 19 5.50 -20.04 1.46
N PRO A 20 4.89 -18.87 1.22
CA PRO A 20 3.49 -18.66 1.56
C PRO A 20 2.61 -19.63 0.78
N SER A 21 1.92 -20.53 1.49
CA SER A 21 0.91 -21.41 0.93
C SER A 21 -0.38 -20.64 0.62
N LEU A 22 -0.95 -20.86 -0.56
CA LEU A 22 -2.18 -20.26 -1.04
C LEU A 22 -3.30 -21.31 -1.06
N TYR A 23 -4.50 -20.91 -0.63
CA TYR A 23 -5.72 -21.68 -0.81
C TYR A 23 -6.71 -20.87 -1.64
N CYS A 24 -7.25 -21.48 -2.69
CA CYS A 24 -8.30 -20.85 -3.48
C CYS A 24 -9.67 -21.26 -2.94
N ILE A 25 -10.41 -20.31 -2.36
CA ILE A 25 -11.70 -20.59 -1.72
C ILE A 25 -12.84 -20.05 -2.58
N GLY A 26 -13.54 -20.96 -3.27
CA GLY A 26 -14.80 -20.66 -3.95
C GLY A 26 -15.95 -20.65 -2.94
N THR A 27 -16.47 -19.47 -2.60
CA THR A 27 -17.59 -19.35 -1.66
C THR A 27 -18.95 -19.59 -2.33
N ARG A 28 -20.00 -19.77 -1.50
CA ARG A 28 -21.39 -20.03 -1.93
C ARG A 28 -21.58 -21.37 -2.65
N GLY A 29 -20.93 -22.40 -2.14
CA GLY A 29 -21.09 -23.79 -2.59
C GLY A 29 -22.52 -24.31 -2.50
N ASP A 30 -23.40 -23.71 -1.68
CA ASP A 30 -24.85 -23.98 -1.61
C ASP A 30 -25.56 -23.80 -2.96
N LYS A 31 -25.05 -22.89 -3.81
CA LYS A 31 -25.62 -22.63 -5.13
C LYS A 31 -25.36 -23.74 -6.13
N LEU A 32 -24.41 -24.63 -5.84
CA LEU A 32 -24.05 -25.77 -6.68
C LEU A 32 -24.73 -27.01 -6.13
N LYS A 33 -25.89 -27.34 -6.71
CA LYS A 33 -26.80 -28.37 -6.19
C LYS A 33 -26.23 -29.78 -6.30
N ALA A 34 -25.38 -30.02 -7.29
CA ALA A 34 -24.77 -31.32 -7.53
C ALA A 34 -23.26 -31.30 -7.22
N LYS A 35 -22.76 -32.39 -6.61
CA LYS A 35 -21.32 -32.57 -6.38
C LYS A 35 -20.50 -32.46 -7.66
N SER A 36 -21.01 -32.99 -8.78
CA SER A 36 -20.37 -32.88 -10.09
C SER A 36 -20.15 -31.44 -10.55
N GLN A 37 -21.05 -30.52 -10.19
CA GLN A 37 -20.90 -29.09 -10.48
C GLN A 37 -19.79 -28.47 -9.63
N LYS A 38 -19.72 -28.81 -8.34
CA LYS A 38 -18.61 -28.38 -7.47
C LYS A 38 -17.26 -28.87 -8.01
N ASP A 39 -17.18 -30.13 -8.43
CA ASP A 39 -15.96 -30.72 -9.00
C ASP A 39 -15.58 -30.08 -10.35
N GLN A 40 -16.57 -29.74 -11.18
CA GLN A 40 -16.33 -29.03 -12.44
C GLN A 40 -15.78 -27.63 -12.20
N VAL A 41 -16.39 -26.85 -11.30
CA VAL A 41 -15.91 -25.50 -10.94
C VAL A 41 -14.51 -25.58 -10.34
N LYS A 42 -14.25 -26.57 -9.47
CA LYS A 42 -12.92 -26.81 -8.91
C LYS A 42 -11.86 -26.99 -10.01
N ARG A 43 -12.11 -27.87 -10.99
CA ARG A 43 -11.21 -28.09 -12.14
C ARG A 43 -11.02 -26.85 -12.98
N GLN A 44 -12.10 -26.10 -13.24
CA GLN A 44 -12.02 -24.84 -14.00
C GLN A 44 -11.13 -23.83 -13.29
N VAL A 45 -11.30 -23.65 -11.98
CA VAL A 45 -10.46 -22.75 -11.18
C VAL A 45 -9.01 -23.21 -11.21
N GLN A 46 -8.73 -24.50 -11.06
CA GLN A 46 -7.37 -25.06 -11.16
C GLN A 46 -6.70 -24.75 -12.50
N SER A 47 -7.43 -24.93 -13.61
CA SER A 47 -6.89 -24.64 -14.95
C SER A 47 -6.57 -23.15 -15.18
N LEU A 48 -7.16 -22.21 -14.43
CA LEU A 48 -6.89 -20.78 -14.61
C LEU A 48 -5.48 -20.37 -14.20
N TYR A 49 -4.86 -21.13 -13.31
CA TYR A 49 -3.54 -20.81 -12.78
C TYR A 49 -2.49 -21.88 -13.02
N GLU A 50 -2.81 -22.99 -13.69
CA GLU A 50 -1.88 -24.10 -13.97
C GLU A 50 -0.58 -23.63 -14.64
N GLU A 51 -0.66 -22.63 -15.53
CA GLU A 51 0.49 -22.06 -16.23
C GLU A 51 1.04 -20.76 -15.59
N LYS A 52 0.68 -20.45 -14.34
CA LYS A 52 1.13 -19.22 -13.65
C LYS A 52 2.30 -19.52 -12.71
N GLU A 53 3.23 -18.58 -12.57
CA GLU A 53 4.40 -18.69 -11.67
C GLU A 53 4.07 -18.99 -10.19
N PHE A 54 2.85 -18.67 -9.74
CA PHE A 54 2.40 -18.94 -8.37
C PHE A 54 1.61 -20.24 -8.23
N SER A 55 1.48 -21.05 -9.29
CA SER A 55 0.71 -22.29 -9.30
C SER A 55 1.18 -23.26 -8.21
N ASP A 56 2.50 -23.40 -8.06
CA ASP A 56 3.16 -24.24 -7.06
C ASP A 56 2.92 -23.77 -5.62
N LEU A 57 2.48 -22.53 -5.43
CA LEU A 57 2.10 -22.02 -4.11
C LEU A 57 0.67 -22.43 -3.73
N ILE A 58 -0.17 -22.87 -4.68
CA ILE A 58 -1.57 -23.21 -4.41
C ILE A 58 -1.69 -24.65 -3.91
N GLU A 59 -1.99 -24.80 -2.63
CA GLU A 59 -2.13 -26.09 -1.95
C GLU A 59 -3.43 -26.81 -2.35
N ASP A 60 -4.55 -26.07 -2.44
CA ASP A 60 -5.83 -26.64 -2.84
C ASP A 60 -6.84 -25.57 -3.30
N VAL A 61 -7.87 -26.06 -4.01
CA VAL A 61 -9.10 -25.32 -4.30
C VAL A 61 -10.25 -25.95 -3.54
N LEU A 62 -10.92 -25.16 -2.71
CA LEU A 62 -12.06 -25.59 -1.92
C LEU A 62 -13.30 -24.81 -2.35
N ILE A 63 -14.37 -25.53 -2.68
CA ILE A 63 -15.67 -24.93 -3.00
C ILE A 63 -16.58 -25.12 -1.80
N ILE A 64 -16.75 -24.06 -1.01
CA ILE A 64 -17.31 -24.11 0.33
C ILE A 64 -18.75 -23.58 0.37
N ASP A 65 -19.66 -24.37 0.93
CA ASP A 65 -20.96 -23.90 1.40
C ASP A 65 -20.84 -23.23 2.78
N ASN A 66 -20.59 -21.92 2.76
CA ASN A 66 -20.46 -21.11 3.99
C ASN A 66 -21.77 -21.02 4.80
N THR A 67 -22.93 -21.40 4.26
CA THR A 67 -24.21 -21.36 5.00
C THR A 67 -24.29 -22.44 6.08
N THR A 68 -23.37 -23.42 6.03
CA THR A 68 -23.29 -24.54 6.97
C THR A 68 -22.28 -24.31 8.10
N SER A 69 -21.55 -23.19 8.09
CA SER A 69 -20.51 -22.90 9.08
C SER A 69 -21.07 -22.89 10.51
N GLY A 70 -20.35 -23.53 11.43
CA GLY A 70 -20.72 -23.65 12.84
C GLY A 70 -21.87 -24.63 13.13
N LYS A 71 -22.33 -25.42 12.14
CA LYS A 71 -23.44 -26.39 12.30
C LYS A 71 -23.00 -27.80 12.73
N GLY A 72 -21.79 -27.93 13.28
CA GLY A 72 -21.25 -29.21 13.78
C GLY A 72 -21.16 -30.26 12.68
N GLU A 73 -21.80 -31.41 12.88
CA GLU A 73 -21.81 -32.54 11.92
C GLU A 73 -22.44 -32.19 10.55
N ASN A 74 -23.24 -31.13 10.48
CA ASN A 74 -23.85 -30.65 9.23
C ASN A 74 -23.00 -29.60 8.50
N GLU A 75 -21.79 -29.30 8.98
CA GLU A 75 -20.87 -28.37 8.34
C GLU A 75 -20.27 -28.98 7.05
N ASP A 76 -20.10 -28.17 6.01
CA ASP A 76 -19.42 -28.59 4.78
C ASP A 76 -18.02 -29.11 5.13
N PRO A 77 -17.67 -30.37 4.78
CA PRO A 77 -16.36 -30.95 5.11
C PRO A 77 -15.17 -30.14 4.59
N SER A 78 -15.38 -29.31 3.57
CA SER A 78 -14.36 -28.40 3.03
C SER A 78 -13.96 -27.31 4.03
N ILE A 79 -14.87 -26.92 4.94
CA ILE A 79 -14.57 -25.99 6.05
C ILE A 79 -13.64 -26.65 7.04
N THR A 80 -13.97 -27.88 7.47
CA THR A 80 -13.13 -28.66 8.38
C THR A 80 -11.73 -28.85 7.78
N LYS A 81 -11.65 -29.21 6.51
CA LYS A 81 -10.37 -29.34 5.79
C LYS A 81 -9.56 -28.02 5.78
N LEU A 82 -10.22 -26.88 5.55
CA LEU A 82 -9.57 -25.58 5.61
C LEU A 82 -9.06 -25.25 7.02
N CYS A 83 -9.86 -25.52 8.05
CA CYS A 83 -9.47 -25.33 9.44
C CYS A 83 -8.27 -26.21 9.82
N GLU A 84 -8.27 -27.49 9.43
CA GLU A 84 -7.14 -28.40 9.65
C GLU A 84 -5.86 -27.94 8.95
N ALA A 85 -5.98 -27.42 7.72
CA ALA A 85 -4.86 -26.84 6.98
C ALA A 85 -4.29 -25.61 7.70
N ILE A 86 -5.15 -24.70 8.16
CA ILE A 86 -4.77 -23.51 8.93
C ILE A 86 -4.11 -23.92 10.25
N ASP A 87 -4.69 -24.86 10.99
CA ASP A 87 -4.13 -25.38 12.24
C ASP A 87 -2.76 -26.04 12.02
N GLY A 88 -2.62 -26.81 10.94
CA GLY A 88 -1.36 -27.41 10.52
C GLY A 88 -0.30 -26.36 10.22
N PHE A 89 -0.67 -25.29 9.51
CA PHE A 89 0.20 -24.16 9.22
C PHE A 89 0.59 -23.39 10.49
N ILE A 90 -0.36 -23.08 11.37
CA ILE A 90 -0.10 -22.41 12.66
C ILE A 90 0.87 -23.22 13.51
N LYS A 91 0.73 -24.55 13.56
CA LYS A 91 1.67 -25.44 14.27
C LYS A 91 3.09 -25.41 13.69
N LYS A 92 3.24 -25.17 12.38
CA LYS A 92 4.55 -24.99 11.72
C LYS A 92 5.13 -23.59 11.94
N LEU A 93 4.27 -22.57 12.11
CA LEU A 93 4.65 -21.19 12.38
C LEU A 93 5.00 -20.91 13.86
N VAL A 94 5.22 -21.94 14.68
CA VAL A 94 5.57 -21.74 16.09
C VAL A 94 7.01 -21.24 16.19
N PHE A 95 7.15 -19.91 16.31
CA PHE A 95 8.41 -19.28 16.66
C PHE A 95 8.58 -19.31 18.18
N PRO A 96 9.63 -19.94 18.73
CA PRO A 96 9.95 -19.89 20.15
C PRO A 96 10.09 -18.43 20.58
N THR A 97 9.09 -17.92 21.30
CA THR A 97 9.05 -16.52 21.74
C THR A 97 9.21 -16.49 23.25
N PRO A 98 10.15 -15.70 23.79
CA PRO A 98 10.31 -15.55 25.23
C PRO A 98 9.00 -15.13 25.93
N VAL A 99 8.71 -15.72 27.09
CA VAL A 99 7.46 -15.45 27.84
C VAL A 99 7.34 -13.98 28.23
N ASN A 100 8.46 -13.33 28.58
CA ASN A 100 8.51 -11.90 28.88
C ASN A 100 8.13 -11.03 27.66
N TRP A 101 8.44 -11.43 26.43
CA TRP A 101 8.02 -10.72 25.22
C TRP A 101 6.50 -10.84 25.01
N VAL A 102 5.94 -12.03 25.26
CA VAL A 102 4.49 -12.24 25.22
C VAL A 102 3.76 -11.41 26.27
N LEU A 103 4.30 -11.35 27.50
CA LEU A 103 3.76 -10.50 28.56
C LEU A 103 3.82 -9.01 28.17
N PHE A 104 4.98 -8.56 27.67
CA PHE A 104 5.17 -7.20 27.17
C PHE A 104 4.12 -6.82 26.12
N ARG A 105 3.92 -7.67 25.10
CA ARG A 105 2.88 -7.44 24.08
C ARG A 105 1.48 -7.35 24.69
N LYS A 106 1.13 -8.24 25.62
CA LYS A 106 -0.19 -8.19 26.28
C LYS A 106 -0.40 -6.88 27.03
N ILE A 107 0.60 -6.42 27.77
CA ILE A 107 0.51 -5.15 28.49
C ILE A 107 0.30 -3.98 27.52
N LEU A 108 1.07 -3.93 26.43
CA LEU A 108 0.90 -2.89 25.40
C LEU A 108 -0.53 -2.88 24.81
N GLN A 109 -1.13 -4.05 24.59
CA GLN A 109 -2.50 -4.17 24.08
C GLN A 109 -3.55 -3.63 25.07
N GLU A 110 -3.31 -3.79 26.38
CA GLU A 110 -4.23 -3.33 27.44
C GLU A 110 -4.15 -1.82 27.72
N LEU A 111 -3.12 -1.11 27.22
CA LEU A 111 -2.98 0.33 27.43
C LEU A 111 -4.12 1.17 26.81
N LYS A 112 -4.88 0.60 25.85
CA LYS A 112 -5.93 1.30 25.08
C LYS A 112 -5.48 2.62 24.46
N GLN A 113 -4.18 2.74 24.18
CA GLN A 113 -3.58 3.86 23.45
C GLN A 113 -3.25 3.43 22.03
N ASN A 114 -3.30 4.37 21.08
CA ASN A 114 -2.93 4.10 19.70
C ASN A 114 -1.42 4.21 19.46
N VAL A 115 -0.74 5.08 20.23
CA VAL A 115 0.68 5.39 20.10
C VAL A 115 1.27 5.60 21.48
N ILE A 116 2.49 5.13 21.70
CA ILE A 116 3.31 5.43 22.89
C ILE A 116 4.71 5.89 22.46
N SER A 117 5.48 6.46 23.37
CA SER A 117 6.89 6.72 23.09
C SER A 117 7.74 5.45 23.17
N VAL A 118 8.88 5.43 22.48
CA VAL A 118 9.87 4.35 22.64
C VAL A 118 10.39 4.29 24.07
N SER A 119 10.50 5.42 24.77
CA SER A 119 10.89 5.45 26.18
C SER A 119 9.88 4.72 27.08
N ASP A 120 8.58 4.92 26.85
CA ASP A 120 7.53 4.21 27.59
C ASP A 120 7.57 2.72 27.28
N ALA A 121 7.77 2.37 26.01
CA ALA A 121 7.95 0.98 25.59
C ALA A 121 9.15 0.33 26.30
N ILE A 122 10.28 1.05 26.42
CA ILE A 122 11.45 0.58 27.17
C ILE A 122 11.11 0.35 28.64
N ALA A 123 10.49 1.31 29.31
CA ALA A 123 10.12 1.18 30.72
C ALA A 123 9.17 0.00 30.98
N ILE A 124 8.18 -0.21 30.09
CA ILE A 124 7.27 -1.35 30.16
C ILE A 124 8.03 -2.66 29.89
N GLY A 125 8.97 -2.66 28.95
CA GLY A 125 9.84 -3.79 28.67
C GLY A 125 10.68 -4.20 29.88
N GLU A 126 11.30 -3.23 30.56
CA GLU A 126 12.06 -3.46 31.79
C GLU A 126 11.18 -4.03 32.91
N ALA A 127 9.97 -3.51 33.07
CA ALA A 127 8.99 -4.05 34.02
C ALA A 127 8.56 -5.49 33.68
N CYS A 128 8.66 -5.89 32.41
CA CYS A 128 8.47 -7.27 31.95
C CYS A 128 9.73 -8.13 32.05
N HIS A 129 10.84 -7.62 32.60
CA HIS A 129 12.15 -8.27 32.61
C HIS A 129 12.76 -8.46 31.21
N ILE A 130 12.55 -7.50 30.31
CA ILE A 130 13.29 -7.38 29.05
C ILE A 130 14.36 -6.30 29.27
N PRO A 131 15.66 -6.58 29.03
CA PRO A 131 16.69 -5.55 29.13
C PRO A 131 16.36 -4.36 28.22
N ALA A 132 16.51 -3.12 28.70
CA ALA A 132 16.19 -1.91 27.94
C ALA A 132 16.83 -1.89 26.54
N ALA A 133 18.09 -2.35 26.44
CA ALA A 133 18.83 -2.42 25.19
C ALA A 133 18.27 -3.41 24.16
N VAL A 134 17.39 -4.35 24.58
CA VAL A 134 16.77 -5.38 23.73
C VAL A 134 15.36 -4.99 23.29
N VAL A 135 14.72 -4.04 23.96
CA VAL A 135 13.34 -3.63 23.66
C VAL A 135 13.16 -3.17 22.20
N PRO A 136 14.06 -2.37 21.60
CA PRO A 136 13.94 -2.00 20.18
C PRO A 136 13.91 -3.20 19.23
N GLU A 137 14.65 -4.27 19.51
CA GLU A 137 14.62 -5.52 18.75
C GLU A 137 13.28 -6.24 18.92
N VAL A 138 12.71 -6.25 20.13
CA VAL A 138 11.36 -6.81 20.38
C VAL A 138 10.30 -6.03 19.60
N LEU A 139 10.41 -4.70 19.56
CA LEU A 139 9.51 -3.84 18.79
C LEU A 139 9.62 -4.13 17.29
N LYS A 140 10.84 -4.28 16.76
CA LYS A 140 11.07 -4.71 15.36
C LYS A 140 10.47 -6.08 15.10
N PHE A 141 10.64 -7.04 16.00
CA PHE A 141 10.02 -8.37 15.86
C PHE A 141 8.49 -8.27 15.72
N TYR A 142 7.82 -7.48 16.56
CA TYR A 142 6.37 -7.29 16.45
C TYR A 142 5.93 -6.39 15.28
N HIS A 143 6.81 -5.52 14.81
CA HIS A 143 6.64 -4.75 13.58
C HIS A 143 6.58 -5.67 12.35
N GLU A 144 7.53 -6.62 12.25
CA GLU A 144 7.54 -7.63 11.19
C GLU A 144 6.28 -8.50 11.22
N LEU A 145 5.77 -8.84 12.41
CA LEU A 145 4.52 -9.57 12.53
C LEU A 145 3.26 -8.73 12.25
N GLY A 146 3.40 -7.42 11.99
CA GLY A 146 2.28 -6.50 11.78
C GLY A 146 1.40 -6.30 13.03
N ALA A 147 1.87 -6.70 14.21
CA ALA A 147 1.12 -6.59 15.46
C ALA A 147 1.15 -5.17 16.03
N MET A 148 2.19 -4.40 15.70
CA MET A 148 2.37 -2.97 15.98
C MET A 148 3.27 -2.38 14.89
N LEU A 149 3.50 -1.07 14.86
CA LEU A 149 4.43 -0.46 13.90
C LEU A 149 5.51 0.37 14.62
N TYR A 150 6.75 0.19 14.20
CA TYR A 150 7.90 0.89 14.74
C TYR A 150 8.85 1.25 13.59
N TYR A 151 9.03 2.55 13.33
CA TYR A 151 9.79 3.07 12.19
C TYR A 151 11.01 3.89 12.66
N PRO A 152 12.07 3.23 13.19
CA PRO A 152 13.26 3.93 13.68
C PRO A 152 14.01 4.73 12.60
N GLN A 153 13.80 4.39 11.33
CA GLN A 153 14.44 5.02 10.17
C GLN A 153 13.74 6.30 9.69
N ILE A 154 12.57 6.64 10.24
CA ILE A 154 11.80 7.83 9.86
C ILE A 154 11.92 8.83 11.00
N GLU A 155 12.51 10.00 10.75
CA GLU A 155 12.94 10.93 11.80
C GLU A 155 11.81 11.32 12.75
N GLY A 156 10.65 11.71 12.23
CA GLY A 156 9.48 12.10 13.00
C GLY A 156 8.81 10.95 13.77
N LEU A 157 8.99 9.70 13.31
CA LEU A 157 8.41 8.51 13.94
C LEU A 157 9.40 7.69 14.77
N ARG A 158 10.71 8.01 14.74
CA ARG A 158 11.78 7.19 15.35
C ARG A 158 11.59 6.92 16.85
N ASN A 159 10.91 7.84 17.53
CA ASN A 159 10.67 7.81 18.98
C ASN A 159 9.24 7.38 19.33
N LYS A 160 8.46 6.86 18.37
CA LYS A 160 7.07 6.44 18.56
C LYS A 160 6.89 4.96 18.24
N VAL A 161 5.97 4.33 18.97
CA VAL A 161 5.49 2.97 18.70
C VAL A 161 3.99 3.05 18.49
N ILE A 162 3.54 2.63 17.32
CA ILE A 162 2.13 2.63 16.94
C ILE A 162 1.54 1.27 17.33
N LEU A 163 0.75 1.25 18.41
CA LEU A 163 0.18 0.03 18.98
C LEU A 163 -1.03 -0.49 18.21
N ASN A 164 -1.70 0.37 17.43
CA ASN A 164 -2.88 0.01 16.66
C ASN A 164 -2.65 0.26 15.15
N PRO A 165 -2.09 -0.73 14.41
CA PRO A 165 -1.87 -0.61 12.96
C PRO A 165 -3.14 -0.32 12.16
N LYS A 166 -4.28 -0.92 12.54
CA LYS A 166 -5.56 -0.70 11.87
C LYS A 166 -6.01 0.76 11.95
N TRP A 167 -5.91 1.34 13.15
CA TRP A 167 -6.20 2.76 13.33
C TRP A 167 -5.26 3.64 12.51
N PHE A 168 -3.95 3.33 12.50
CA PHE A 168 -2.98 4.14 11.78
C PHE A 168 -3.17 4.10 10.26
N VAL A 169 -3.48 2.94 9.70
CA VAL A 169 -3.89 2.81 8.29
C VAL A 169 -5.12 3.66 8.01
N GLY A 170 -6.09 3.70 8.92
CA GLY A 170 -7.26 4.57 8.82
C GLY A 170 -6.89 6.06 8.84
N VAL A 171 -5.90 6.47 9.64
CA VAL A 171 -5.38 7.85 9.69
C VAL A 171 -4.71 8.24 8.37
N ILE A 172 -3.74 7.44 7.91
CA ILE A 172 -3.03 7.68 6.64
C ILE A 172 -4.03 7.69 5.47
N GLY A 173 -4.96 6.74 5.50
CA GLY A 173 -5.98 6.54 4.47
C GLY A 173 -6.89 7.73 4.23
N LYS A 174 -7.01 8.68 5.17
CA LYS A 174 -7.93 9.83 5.08
C LYS A 174 -7.69 10.71 3.85
N VAL A 175 -6.45 10.80 3.36
CA VAL A 175 -6.12 11.71 2.25
C VAL A 175 -6.56 11.19 0.88
N PHE A 176 -6.69 9.87 0.71
CA PHE A 176 -6.96 9.26 -0.59
C PHE A 176 -8.43 9.37 -1.06
N PRO A 177 -9.46 9.18 -0.20
CA PRO A 177 -10.86 9.34 -0.59
C PRO A 177 -11.40 10.74 -0.27
N LEU A 178 -10.57 11.79 -0.26
CA LEU A 178 -11.03 13.14 0.11
C LEU A 178 -12.11 13.65 -0.84
N GLU A 179 -13.32 13.83 -0.31
CA GLU A 179 -14.46 14.40 -1.01
C GLU A 179 -14.40 15.95 -1.07
N GLU A 180 -15.16 16.53 -2.00
CA GLU A 180 -15.25 17.98 -2.17
C GLU A 180 -15.77 18.64 -0.88
N GLY A 181 -15.05 19.64 -0.36
CA GLY A 181 -15.45 20.40 0.83
C GLY A 181 -14.38 20.52 1.91
N TRP A 182 -13.36 19.66 1.89
CA TRP A 182 -12.21 19.73 2.81
C TRP A 182 -11.17 20.77 2.37
N GLY A 183 -10.68 21.61 3.29
CA GLY A 183 -9.56 22.53 3.04
C GLY A 183 -9.76 23.62 2.02
N GLY A 184 -11.01 23.83 1.57
CA GLY A 184 -11.38 24.81 0.55
C GLY A 184 -11.18 24.29 -0.88
N ARG A 185 -12.13 24.65 -1.77
CA ARG A 185 -12.24 24.14 -3.14
C ARG A 185 -10.92 24.12 -3.92
N LYS A 186 -10.10 25.17 -3.81
CA LYS A 186 -8.81 25.27 -4.51
C LYS A 186 -7.82 24.17 -4.09
N ARG A 187 -7.67 23.93 -2.78
CA ARG A 187 -6.68 22.95 -2.28
C ARG A 187 -7.12 21.53 -2.62
N TRP A 188 -8.40 21.25 -2.47
CA TRP A 188 -8.98 19.98 -2.88
C TRP A 188 -8.84 19.73 -4.39
N SER A 189 -9.11 20.73 -5.23
CA SER A 189 -8.94 20.61 -6.69
C SER A 189 -7.49 20.36 -7.10
N LEU A 190 -6.51 20.90 -6.37
CA LEU A 190 -5.10 20.64 -6.63
C LEU A 190 -4.74 19.16 -6.40
N LEU A 191 -5.25 18.60 -5.30
CA LEU A 191 -5.05 17.20 -4.98
C LEU A 191 -5.72 16.29 -6.03
N GLN A 192 -6.99 16.53 -6.34
CA GLN A 192 -7.76 15.67 -7.25
C GLN A 192 -7.27 15.73 -8.70
N ASN A 193 -6.98 16.93 -9.22
CA ASN A 193 -6.69 17.11 -10.65
C ASN A 193 -5.20 16.94 -10.97
N TYR A 194 -4.31 17.26 -10.03
CA TYR A 194 -2.87 17.29 -10.27
C TYR A 194 -2.09 16.39 -9.32
N GLY A 195 -2.75 15.74 -8.36
CA GLY A 195 -2.08 14.93 -7.35
C GLY A 195 -1.28 15.79 -6.37
N VAL A 196 -1.49 17.11 -6.31
CA VAL A 196 -0.68 18.02 -5.50
C VAL A 196 -1.33 18.25 -4.13
N LEU A 197 -0.76 17.64 -3.11
CA LEU A 197 -1.13 17.81 -1.70
C LEU A 197 -0.34 18.97 -1.08
N VAL A 198 -1.04 20.05 -0.71
CA VAL A 198 -0.42 21.24 -0.09
C VAL A 198 -0.49 21.20 1.43
N GLN A 199 0.49 21.83 2.09
CA GLN A 199 0.61 21.84 3.55
C GLN A 199 -0.65 22.20 4.34
N PRO A 200 -1.35 23.30 4.03
CA PRO A 200 -2.57 23.64 4.75
C PRO A 200 -3.67 22.56 4.65
N LEU A 201 -3.71 21.79 3.54
CA LEU A 201 -4.72 20.74 3.38
C LEU A 201 -4.41 19.53 4.25
N TYR A 202 -3.17 19.00 4.20
CA TYR A 202 -2.85 17.82 5.00
C TYR A 202 -2.84 18.12 6.51
N GLN A 203 -2.51 19.35 6.91
CA GLN A 203 -2.62 19.78 8.30
C GLN A 203 -4.07 19.72 8.77
N GLU A 204 -5.03 20.18 7.97
CA GLU A 204 -6.46 20.11 8.29
C GLU A 204 -6.97 18.66 8.33
N VAL A 205 -6.57 17.82 7.38
CA VAL A 205 -6.98 16.41 7.29
C VAL A 205 -6.54 15.61 8.52
N TRP A 206 -5.34 15.90 9.03
CA TRP A 206 -4.74 15.15 10.14
C TRP A 206 -4.70 15.89 11.49
N GLN A 207 -5.30 17.08 11.59
CA GLN A 207 -5.28 17.91 12.81
C GLN A 207 -5.71 17.17 14.08
N SER A 208 -6.66 16.24 13.97
CA SER A 208 -7.23 15.47 15.08
C SER A 208 -6.74 14.04 15.15
N SER A 209 -5.69 13.70 14.40
CA SER A 209 -5.18 12.33 14.32
C SER A 209 -4.32 11.93 15.52
N GLY A 210 -3.84 12.87 16.33
CA GLY A 210 -2.91 12.57 17.44
C GLY A 210 -1.49 12.21 16.97
N ILE A 211 -1.20 12.34 15.68
CA ILE A 211 0.14 12.27 15.07
C ILE A 211 0.35 13.58 14.33
N ASP A 212 1.56 14.11 14.38
CA ASP A 212 1.89 15.33 13.64
C ASP A 212 1.72 15.06 12.12
N PRO A 213 0.95 15.89 11.39
CA PRO A 213 0.79 15.75 9.95
C PRO A 213 2.12 15.61 9.17
N GLU A 214 3.20 16.25 9.62
CA GLU A 214 4.51 16.13 8.96
C GLU A 214 5.10 14.72 9.11
N GLU A 215 4.88 14.06 10.26
CA GLU A 215 5.34 12.67 10.49
C GLU A 215 4.63 11.67 9.56
N ILE A 216 3.35 11.95 9.24
CA ILE A 216 2.59 11.16 8.26
C ILE A 216 3.13 11.37 6.85
N ILE A 217 3.49 12.61 6.50
CA ILE A 217 4.11 12.93 5.22
C ILE A 217 5.47 12.23 5.07
N GLU A 218 6.33 12.29 6.10
CA GLU A 218 7.62 11.58 6.09
C GLU A 218 7.45 10.08 5.84
N LEU A 219 6.42 9.47 6.43
CA LEU A 219 6.06 8.07 6.17
C LEU A 219 5.65 7.84 4.71
N LEU A 220 4.79 8.70 4.15
CA LEU A 220 4.38 8.58 2.75
C LEU A 220 5.56 8.74 1.79
N VAL A 221 6.48 9.67 2.09
CA VAL A 221 7.72 9.85 1.31
C VAL A 221 8.62 8.62 1.42
N HIS A 222 8.79 8.09 2.64
CA HIS A 222 9.61 6.89 2.88
C HIS A 222 9.13 5.67 2.06
N PHE A 223 7.82 5.50 1.89
CA PHE A 223 7.23 4.41 1.10
C PHE A 223 7.04 4.72 -0.39
N CYS A 224 7.61 5.83 -0.89
CA CYS A 224 7.44 6.31 -2.26
C CYS A 224 5.96 6.46 -2.66
N LEU A 225 5.12 6.90 -1.72
CA LEU A 225 3.72 7.25 -1.95
C LEU A 225 3.51 8.76 -2.15
N ALA A 226 4.49 9.57 -1.72
CA ALA A 226 4.55 11.00 -1.92
C ALA A 226 5.96 11.45 -2.30
N ALA A 227 6.09 12.51 -3.09
CA ALA A 227 7.36 13.18 -3.38
C ALA A 227 7.22 14.67 -3.11
N GLU A 228 8.18 15.27 -2.42
CA GLU A 228 8.21 16.74 -2.29
C GLU A 228 8.44 17.36 -3.67
N VAL A 229 7.62 18.35 -4.03
CA VAL A 229 7.66 19.03 -5.32
C VAL A 229 7.53 20.53 -5.13
N LYS A 230 8.02 21.30 -6.11
CA LYS A 230 7.78 22.74 -6.20
C LYS A 230 6.97 23.01 -7.46
N THR A 231 5.78 23.56 -7.30
CA THR A 231 4.90 23.91 -8.42
C THR A 231 4.40 25.33 -8.25
N ASP A 232 4.14 25.99 -9.37
CA ASP A 232 3.54 27.34 -9.40
C ASP A 232 2.00 27.30 -9.21
N LEU A 233 1.42 26.11 -8.96
CA LEU A 233 -0.02 25.94 -8.76
C LEU A 233 -0.51 26.48 -7.40
N TYR A 234 0.42 26.65 -6.45
CA TYR A 234 0.14 27.16 -5.10
C TYR A 234 1.28 28.03 -4.56
N ASP A 235 1.01 28.74 -3.46
CA ASP A 235 1.97 29.61 -2.80
C ASP A 235 3.22 28.82 -2.36
N SER A 236 4.38 29.22 -2.89
CA SER A 236 5.67 28.54 -2.72
C SER A 236 6.21 28.55 -1.29
N ARG A 237 5.61 29.34 -0.38
CA ARG A 237 5.93 29.32 1.04
C ARG A 237 5.47 28.06 1.75
N PHE A 238 4.49 27.35 1.18
CA PHE A 238 3.97 26.11 1.74
C PHE A 238 4.63 24.90 1.07
N LYS A 239 4.88 23.85 1.85
CA LYS A 239 5.33 22.57 1.29
C LYS A 239 4.25 21.97 0.39
N GLN A 240 4.67 21.31 -0.68
CA GLN A 240 3.79 20.65 -1.64
C GLN A 240 4.33 19.24 -1.91
N TYR A 241 3.43 18.27 -2.02
CA TYR A 241 3.78 16.89 -2.27
C TYR A 241 2.96 16.32 -3.42
N PHE A 242 3.60 15.61 -4.32
CA PHE A 242 2.95 14.87 -5.39
C PHE A 242 2.55 13.47 -4.93
N LEU A 243 1.26 13.17 -4.98
CA LEU A 243 0.61 11.90 -4.63
C LEU A 243 -0.09 11.34 -5.87
N PRO A 244 0.58 10.52 -6.69
CA PRO A 244 -0.01 10.01 -7.95
C PRO A 244 -1.20 9.07 -7.73
N ALA A 245 -1.30 8.43 -6.56
CA ALA A 245 -2.37 7.47 -6.28
C ALA A 245 -3.76 8.09 -6.15
N VAL A 246 -3.88 9.42 -6.02
CA VAL A 246 -5.19 10.11 -6.00
C VAL A 246 -5.66 10.55 -7.38
N LEU A 247 -4.78 10.48 -8.39
CA LEU A 247 -5.12 10.88 -9.75
C LEU A 247 -6.14 9.91 -10.35
N GLN A 248 -7.09 10.46 -11.09
CA GLN A 248 -7.98 9.64 -11.91
C GLN A 248 -7.16 8.94 -13.00
N GLY A 249 -7.46 7.66 -13.22
CA GLY A 249 -6.88 6.93 -14.35
C GLY A 249 -7.25 7.61 -15.66
N TYR A 250 -6.31 7.65 -16.60
CA TYR A 250 -6.56 8.15 -17.95
C TYR A 250 -7.63 7.28 -18.62
N THR A 251 -8.75 7.89 -19.02
CA THR A 251 -9.89 7.20 -19.63
C THR A 251 -9.95 7.29 -21.15
N ASP A 252 -9.09 8.12 -21.76
CA ASP A 252 -9.08 8.33 -23.20
C ASP A 252 -8.17 7.31 -23.90
N ASP A 253 -8.12 7.31 -25.24
CA ASP A 253 -7.23 6.43 -26.00
C ASP A 253 -5.76 6.86 -25.78
N PRO A 254 -4.90 6.01 -25.20
CA PRO A 254 -3.49 6.34 -24.99
C PRO A 254 -2.72 6.58 -26.31
N ASN A 255 -3.28 6.21 -27.45
CA ASN A 255 -2.74 6.48 -28.78
C ASN A 255 -3.36 7.71 -29.45
N GLU A 256 -4.33 8.39 -28.82
CA GLU A 256 -4.89 9.63 -29.34
C GLU A 256 -3.82 10.72 -29.24
N VAL A 257 -3.17 11.00 -30.37
CA VAL A 257 -2.30 12.16 -30.53
C VAL A 257 -3.18 13.40 -30.46
N ARG A 258 -3.27 14.00 -29.28
CA ARG A 258 -4.02 15.25 -29.09
C ARG A 258 -3.39 16.35 -29.96
N PRO A 259 -4.18 17.07 -30.78
CA PRO A 259 -3.66 18.16 -31.61
C PRO A 259 -3.01 19.22 -30.73
N GLY A 260 -1.72 19.53 -30.98
CA GLY A 260 -0.94 20.51 -30.20
C GLY A 260 0.20 19.90 -29.38
N TYR A 261 0.22 18.58 -29.18
CA TYR A 261 1.40 17.88 -28.66
C TYR A 261 2.35 17.59 -29.83
N GLU A 262 3.34 18.45 -30.05
CA GLU A 262 4.51 18.03 -30.82
C GLU A 262 5.17 16.87 -30.04
N LEU A 263 5.12 15.64 -30.56
CA LEU A 263 5.98 14.54 -30.12
C LEU A 263 7.44 14.98 -30.35
N ARG A 264 7.99 15.77 -29.43
CA ARG A 264 9.37 16.24 -29.47
C ARG A 264 10.27 15.08 -29.07
N ALA A 265 10.96 14.57 -30.09
CA ALA A 265 11.87 13.44 -30.10
C ALA A 265 11.19 12.08 -29.87
N SER A 266 11.55 11.11 -30.71
CA SER A 266 11.01 9.74 -30.69
C SER A 266 10.95 9.20 -29.26
N PRO A 267 9.74 8.91 -28.74
CA PRO A 267 9.62 8.45 -27.37
C PRO A 267 10.34 7.11 -27.31
N VAL A 268 11.31 7.00 -26.40
CA VAL A 268 11.78 5.67 -26.00
C VAL A 268 10.56 4.95 -25.46
N HIS A 269 10.01 4.04 -26.27
CA HIS A 269 8.86 3.25 -25.87
C HIS A 269 9.35 2.11 -24.99
N ILE A 270 9.13 2.26 -23.68
CA ILE A 270 9.47 1.25 -22.68
C ILE A 270 8.22 0.41 -22.42
N THR A 271 8.24 -0.84 -22.88
CA THR A 271 7.18 -1.80 -22.58
C THR A 271 7.60 -2.65 -21.38
N PHE A 272 6.78 -2.61 -20.34
CA PHE A 272 6.90 -3.53 -19.21
C PHE A 272 6.12 -4.81 -19.54
N SER A 273 6.81 -5.77 -20.15
CA SER A 273 6.24 -7.09 -20.41
C SER A 273 6.56 -8.02 -19.25
N THR A 274 5.55 -8.50 -18.54
CA THR A 274 5.70 -9.64 -17.65
C THR A 274 5.21 -10.91 -18.36
N SER A 275 5.88 -12.04 -18.11
CA SER A 275 5.58 -13.37 -18.67
C SER A 275 4.08 -13.71 -18.64
N HIS A 276 3.35 -13.18 -17.66
CA HIS A 276 1.92 -13.45 -17.45
C HIS A 276 1.02 -12.21 -17.41
N GLY A 277 1.52 -11.05 -17.84
CA GLY A 277 0.74 -9.81 -17.99
C GLY A 277 0.31 -9.14 -16.67
N TYR A 278 0.91 -9.51 -15.54
CA TYR A 278 0.66 -8.86 -14.26
C TYR A 278 1.63 -7.67 -14.04
N VAL A 279 1.09 -6.51 -13.74
CA VAL A 279 1.84 -5.35 -13.25
C VAL A 279 1.28 -4.98 -11.87
N PRO A 280 2.11 -4.90 -10.81
CA PRO A 280 1.62 -4.56 -9.48
C PRO A 280 0.88 -3.21 -9.49
N PRO A 281 -0.31 -3.09 -8.86
CA PRO A 281 -1.10 -1.84 -8.89
C PRO A 281 -0.33 -0.59 -8.43
N GLY A 282 0.62 -0.75 -7.50
CA GLY A 282 1.46 0.34 -6.99
C GLY A 282 2.73 0.62 -7.79
N PHE A 283 2.98 -0.10 -8.89
CA PHE A 283 4.22 0.06 -9.66
C PHE A 283 4.33 1.46 -10.27
N PHE A 284 3.32 1.88 -11.04
CA PHE A 284 3.35 3.17 -11.73
C PHE A 284 3.27 4.35 -10.78
N THR A 285 2.53 4.23 -9.67
CA THR A 285 2.46 5.30 -8.66
C THR A 285 3.82 5.51 -8.01
N ARG A 286 4.49 4.43 -7.57
CA ARG A 286 5.84 4.52 -7.00
C ARG A 286 6.89 4.95 -8.01
N LEU A 287 6.78 4.52 -9.27
CA LEU A 287 7.65 4.97 -10.35
C LEU A 287 7.52 6.48 -10.55
N ALA A 288 6.27 6.98 -10.70
CA ALA A 288 6.01 8.41 -10.86
C ALA A 288 6.55 9.22 -9.68
N THR A 289 6.32 8.77 -8.45
CA THR A 289 6.88 9.40 -7.24
C THR A 289 8.41 9.37 -7.23
N THR A 290 9.04 8.29 -7.65
CA THR A 290 10.51 8.17 -7.69
C THR A 290 11.11 9.09 -8.76
N VAL A 291 10.46 9.20 -9.91
CA VAL A 291 10.89 10.11 -10.99
C VAL A 291 10.72 11.57 -10.55
N ALA A 292 9.63 11.88 -9.84
CA ALA A 292 9.32 13.21 -9.33
C ALA A 292 10.36 13.80 -8.35
N THR A 293 11.14 12.96 -7.65
CA THR A 293 12.19 13.45 -6.74
C THR A 293 13.47 13.86 -7.47
N ASN A 294 13.57 13.59 -8.78
CA ASN A 294 14.73 13.96 -9.58
C ASN A 294 14.68 15.44 -9.96
N ALA A 295 15.74 16.18 -9.64
CA ALA A 295 15.84 17.62 -9.93
C ALA A 295 15.80 17.98 -11.43
N ASN A 296 16.05 17.02 -12.32
CA ASN A 296 15.97 17.19 -13.77
C ASN A 296 14.57 16.91 -14.34
N VAL A 297 13.60 16.56 -13.49
CA VAL A 297 12.22 16.29 -13.88
C VAL A 297 11.38 17.49 -13.50
N GLU A 298 10.68 18.04 -14.48
CA GLU A 298 9.69 19.10 -14.28
C GLU A 298 8.29 18.54 -14.56
N PHE A 299 7.35 18.90 -13.69
CA PHE A 299 5.96 18.56 -13.90
C PHE A 299 5.35 19.52 -14.90
N ASN A 300 4.92 19.01 -16.04
CA ASN A 300 4.09 19.78 -16.95
C ASN A 300 2.61 19.54 -16.64
N PHE A 301 1.96 20.55 -16.06
CA PHE A 301 0.53 20.60 -15.82
C PHE A 301 -0.14 21.46 -16.90
N ASP A 302 -0.09 20.99 -18.15
CA ASP A 302 -0.65 21.73 -19.29
C ASP A 302 -2.14 22.03 -19.05
N ASN A 303 -2.48 23.31 -18.91
CA ASN A 303 -3.86 23.80 -18.95
C ASN A 303 -4.33 23.85 -20.41
N VAL A 304 -4.82 22.73 -20.96
CA VAL A 304 -5.47 22.75 -22.29
C VAL A 304 -6.92 22.30 -22.16
N TYR A 305 -7.72 23.16 -21.51
CA TYR A 305 -9.16 23.32 -21.80
C TYR A 305 -9.54 24.76 -22.15
N THR A 306 -8.57 25.67 -22.28
CA THR A 306 -8.83 26.97 -22.93
C THR A 306 -8.49 26.86 -24.40
N ALA A 307 -9.45 26.45 -25.22
CA ALA A 307 -9.44 26.82 -26.63
C ALA A 307 -9.25 28.35 -26.70
N PRO A 308 -8.27 28.88 -27.45
CA PRO A 308 -8.15 30.33 -27.59
C PRO A 308 -9.41 30.83 -28.27
N ALA A 309 -10.17 31.67 -27.57
CA ALA A 309 -11.22 32.47 -28.18
C ALA A 309 -10.55 33.57 -29.00
N THR A 310 -10.03 33.27 -30.19
CA THR A 310 -9.77 34.29 -31.20
C THR A 310 -9.65 33.68 -32.60
N PRO A 311 -10.50 34.11 -33.57
CA PRO A 311 -10.40 33.66 -34.94
C PRO A 311 -9.32 34.45 -35.68
N GLY A 312 -8.41 33.72 -36.33
CA GLY A 312 -7.50 34.24 -37.35
C GLY A 312 -6.22 34.87 -36.82
N PHE A 313 -5.07 34.29 -37.15
CA PHE A 313 -4.12 34.80 -38.12
C PHE A 313 -2.83 33.98 -38.02
N LEU A 314 -2.27 33.59 -39.16
CA LEU A 314 -0.98 32.93 -39.30
C LEU A 314 0.12 33.84 -38.72
N ASP A 315 1.08 33.30 -37.97
CA ASP A 315 2.45 33.12 -38.46
C ASP A 315 3.43 32.61 -37.39
N ARG A 316 4.41 31.87 -37.90
CA ARG A 316 5.61 31.34 -37.26
C ARG A 316 6.34 32.37 -36.39
N LEU A 317 6.97 31.93 -35.30
CA LEU A 317 8.34 32.37 -35.01
C LEU A 317 9.08 31.39 -34.08
N ALA A 318 10.29 31.04 -34.51
CA ALA A 318 11.21 30.07 -33.94
C ALA A 318 11.98 30.61 -32.71
N ILE A 319 12.93 29.79 -32.22
CA ILE A 319 14.12 30.06 -31.35
C ILE A 319 14.00 29.34 -29.99
N ALA A 320 15.03 28.78 -29.36
CA ALA A 320 16.32 28.19 -29.72
C ALA A 320 16.82 27.48 -28.43
N MET A 321 17.62 26.42 -28.57
CA MET A 321 18.33 25.82 -27.44
C MET A 321 19.44 26.77 -26.96
N LYS A 322 19.59 26.90 -25.64
CA LYS A 322 20.86 27.27 -25.03
C LYS A 322 21.42 26.05 -24.30
N TYR A 323 22.68 25.78 -24.60
CA TYR A 323 23.56 24.82 -23.94
C TYR A 323 23.78 25.18 -22.47
#